data_AF-T1H4N8-F1
#
_entry.id   AF-T1H4N8-F1
#
_cell.length_a   1.000
_cell.length_b   1.000
_cell.length_c   1.000
_cell.angle_alpha   90.00
_cell.angle_beta   90.00
_cell.angle_gamma   90.00
#
_symmetry.space_group_name_H-M   'P 1'
#
loop_
_entity.id
_entity.type
_entity.pdbx_description
1 polymer ?
#
loop_
_entity_poly.entity_id
_entity_poly.type
_entity_poly.pdbx_seq_one_letter_code
_entity_poly.pdbx_strand_id
1 'polypeptide(L)'
;MLALLSFKDSFPPNKITDVLKFSKTEFFEFILKNLTYHTATTLNTPVKCTPEEAEIKYQRLVICSLKSLVFYLDKVKDVDESDLVIFLENPKFWSYSKSKDPHVKSAWFLNIQSILEHYPHLLEPYKSKIFSLVFNLITDSNLKLLGNIWGCILLLQQKNSDW
;
A
#
# COMPACT_ATOMS: atom_id res chain seq x y z
N MET A 1 -5.52 18.51 -3.04
CA MET A 1 -4.36 19.34 -3.47
C MET A 1 -3.91 20.28 -2.36
N LEU A 2 -4.84 20.95 -1.66
CA LEU A 2 -4.51 21.88 -0.55
C LEU A 2 -3.69 21.25 0.59
N ALA A 3 -4.07 20.08 1.10
CA ALA A 3 -3.39 19.48 2.26
C ALA A 3 -1.89 19.20 2.05
N LEU A 4 -1.49 18.68 0.88
CA LEU A 4 -0.07 18.41 0.59
C LEU A 4 0.73 19.71 0.40
N LEU A 5 0.12 20.74 -0.19
CA LEU A 5 0.76 22.04 -0.34
C LEU A 5 0.95 22.68 1.04
N SER A 6 -0.10 22.76 1.85
CA SER A 6 -0.01 23.28 3.22
C SER A 6 0.99 22.50 4.08
N PHE A 7 1.08 21.18 3.91
CA PHE A 7 2.08 20.36 4.59
C PHE A 7 3.51 20.72 4.16
N LYS A 8 3.76 20.86 2.85
CA LYS A 8 5.06 21.28 2.32
C LYS A 8 5.43 22.73 2.66
N ASP A 9 4.43 23.61 2.77
CA ASP A 9 4.63 24.99 3.20
C ASP A 9 4.95 25.05 4.70
N SER A 10 4.36 24.16 5.50
CA SER A 10 4.59 24.08 6.94
C SER A 10 5.92 23.41 7.29
N PHE A 11 6.37 22.45 6.48
CA PHE A 11 7.58 21.68 6.72
C PHE A 11 8.52 21.73 5.51
N PRO A 12 9.73 22.32 5.66
CA PRO A 12 10.69 22.31 4.56
C PRO A 12 11.08 20.85 4.20
N PRO A 13 11.52 20.58 2.96
CA PRO A 13 11.71 19.21 2.47
C PRO A 13 12.61 18.33 3.34
N ASN A 14 13.62 18.93 3.98
CA ASN A 14 14.55 18.26 4.90
C ASN A 14 13.92 17.90 6.27
N LYS A 15 12.74 18.42 6.60
CA LYS A 15 12.02 18.14 7.85
C LYS A 15 10.88 17.14 7.71
N ILE A 16 10.49 16.81 6.48
CA ILE A 16 9.42 15.82 6.23
C ILE A 16 9.81 14.46 6.81
N THR A 17 11.05 14.01 6.59
CA THR A 17 11.53 12.74 7.15
C THR A 17 11.54 12.75 8.68
N ASP A 18 11.94 13.86 9.31
CA ASP A 18 11.94 13.99 10.77
C ASP A 18 10.52 13.85 11.34
N VAL A 19 9.53 14.50 10.72
CA VAL A 19 8.12 14.43 11.13
C VAL A 19 7.59 13.00 11.01
N LEU A 20 7.88 12.32 9.89
CA LEU A 20 7.45 10.93 9.67
C LEU A 20 8.11 9.95 10.65
N LYS A 21 9.39 10.17 11.00
CA LYS A 21 10.08 9.37 12.03
C LYS A 21 9.49 9.62 13.42
N PHE A 22 9.16 10.88 13.73
CA PHE A 22 8.58 11.26 15.02
C PHE A 22 7.19 10.63 15.21
N SER A 23 6.33 10.66 14.19
CA SER A 23 4.95 10.15 14.25
C SER A 23 4.84 8.69 13.78
N LYS A 24 5.92 7.90 13.83
CA LYS A 24 5.94 6.58 13.17
C LYS A 24 4.88 5.63 13.73
N THR A 25 4.73 5.60 15.06
CA THR A 25 3.84 4.66 15.74
C THR A 25 2.40 4.94 15.38
N GLU A 26 1.98 6.20 15.51
CA GLU A 26 0.61 6.63 15.19
C GLU A 26 0.30 6.45 13.70
N PHE A 27 1.30 6.66 12.84
CA PHE A 27 1.17 6.46 11.40
C PHE A 27 0.89 5.00 11.06
N PHE A 28 1.70 4.07 11.58
CA PHE A 28 1.55 2.65 11.31
C PHE A 28 0.27 2.08 11.95
N GLU A 29 -0.05 2.47 13.18
CA GLU A 29 -1.31 2.09 13.83
C GLU A 29 -2.53 2.56 13.03
N PHE A 30 -2.50 3.80 12.53
CA PHE A 30 -3.58 4.35 11.72
C PHE A 30 -3.76 3.58 10.41
N ILE A 31 -2.67 3.31 9.68
CA ILE A 31 -2.71 2.54 8.43
C ILE A 31 -3.16 1.11 8.69
N LEU A 32 -2.61 0.46 9.72
CA LEU A 32 -2.98 -0.91 10.10
C LEU A 32 -4.46 -1.01 10.40
N LYS A 33 -5.01 -0.10 11.20
CA LYS A 33 -6.43 -0.06 11.51
C LYS A 33 -7.28 0.11 10.25
N ASN A 34 -6.91 1.01 9.33
CA ASN A 34 -7.64 1.22 8.08
C ASN A 34 -7.63 -0.01 7.17
N LEU A 35 -6.53 -0.74 7.11
CA LEU A 35 -6.35 -1.88 6.21
C LEU A 35 -6.82 -3.22 6.80
N THR A 36 -6.95 -3.34 8.11
CA THR A 36 -7.22 -4.64 8.74
C THR A 36 -8.50 -4.67 9.57
N TYR A 37 -8.86 -3.54 10.19
CA TYR A 37 -10.05 -3.45 11.04
C TYR A 37 -11.23 -2.82 10.31
N HIS A 38 -11.00 -1.69 9.63
CA HIS A 38 -12.08 -0.97 8.98
C HIS A 38 -12.64 -1.72 7.75
N THR A 39 -13.95 -1.57 7.59
CA THR A 39 -14.79 -2.09 6.50
C THR A 39 -15.71 -0.96 6.02
N ALA A 40 -16.37 -1.13 4.87
CA ALA A 40 -17.39 -0.20 4.41
C ALA A 40 -18.44 0.10 5.48
N THR A 41 -18.84 -0.89 6.28
CA THR A 41 -19.81 -0.73 7.36
C THR A 41 -19.22 0.00 8.57
N THR A 42 -18.08 -0.44 9.08
CA THR A 42 -17.51 0.11 10.34
C THR A 42 -16.95 1.51 10.17
N LEU A 43 -16.50 1.89 8.97
CA LEU A 43 -16.01 3.23 8.67
C LEU A 43 -17.12 4.28 8.66
N ASN A 44 -18.33 3.89 8.23
CA ASN A 44 -19.43 4.82 8.02
C ASN A 44 -20.45 4.84 9.18
N THR A 45 -20.18 4.16 10.30
CA THR A 45 -21.07 4.21 11.47
C THR A 45 -20.83 5.52 12.24
N PRO A 46 -21.82 6.39 12.54
CA PRO A 46 -23.28 6.27 12.35
C PRO A 46 -23.86 7.04 11.14
N VAL A 47 -23.03 7.44 10.17
CA VAL A 47 -23.45 8.18 8.97
C VAL A 47 -24.40 7.35 8.12
N LYS A 48 -25.59 7.88 7.83
CA LYS A 48 -26.49 7.29 6.83
C LYS A 48 -25.84 7.41 5.45
N CYS A 49 -25.31 6.30 4.94
CA CYS A 49 -24.80 6.16 3.59
C CYS A 49 -25.48 4.98 2.91
N THR A 50 -25.64 5.03 1.59
CA THR A 50 -26.00 3.82 0.84
C THR A 50 -24.83 2.81 0.88
N PRO A 51 -25.08 1.51 0.64
CA PRO A 51 -24.02 0.51 0.54
C PRO A 51 -22.95 0.89 -0.49
N GLU A 52 -23.35 1.44 -1.64
CA GLU A 52 -22.45 1.88 -2.71
C GLU A 52 -21.57 3.05 -2.26
N GLU A 53 -22.14 4.06 -1.61
CA GLU A 53 -21.38 5.21 -1.09
C GLU A 53 -20.41 4.79 0.02
N ALA A 54 -20.85 3.87 0.89
CA ALA A 54 -20.02 3.34 1.95
C ALA A 54 -18.81 2.59 1.40
N GLU A 55 -19.03 1.79 0.34
CA GLU A 55 -17.98 1.04 -0.35
C GLU A 55 -17.00 1.99 -1.07
N ILE A 56 -17.47 3.00 -1.81
CA ILE A 56 -16.61 3.99 -2.47
C ILE A 56 -15.72 4.72 -1.45
N LYS A 57 -16.29 5.13 -0.31
CA LYS A 57 -15.53 5.78 0.76
C LYS A 57 -14.47 4.85 1.35
N TYR A 58 -14.80 3.58 1.55
CA TYR A 58 -13.86 2.59 2.05
C TYR A 58 -12.73 2.31 1.04
N GLN A 59 -13.04 2.12 -0.24
CA GLN A 59 -12.06 1.94 -1.29
C GLN A 59 -11.08 3.12 -1.35
N ARG A 60 -11.59 4.35 -1.25
CA ARG A 60 -10.75 5.55 -1.19
C ARG A 60 -9.83 5.55 0.04
N LEU A 61 -10.33 5.17 1.21
CA LEU A 61 -9.51 5.06 2.43
C LEU A 61 -8.40 4.03 2.27
N VAL A 62 -8.71 2.86 1.71
CA VAL A 62 -7.73 1.80 1.44
C VAL A 62 -6.66 2.29 0.45
N ILE A 63 -7.05 2.90 -0.66
CA ILE A 63 -6.12 3.45 -1.65
C ILE A 63 -5.20 4.50 -1.02
N CYS A 64 -5.75 5.40 -0.21
CA CYS A 64 -4.96 6.41 0.50
C CYS A 64 -3.99 5.77 1.49
N SER A 65 -4.43 4.80 2.29
CA SER A 65 -3.60 4.13 3.29
C SER A 65 -2.43 3.38 2.64
N LEU A 66 -2.70 2.65 1.56
CA LEU A 66 -1.66 1.98 0.76
C LEU A 66 -0.67 2.99 0.18
N LYS A 67 -1.13 4.07 -0.45
CA LYS A 67 -0.23 5.09 -1.01
C LYS A 67 0.57 5.83 0.06
N SER A 68 0.00 6.03 1.24
CA SER A 68 0.74 6.61 2.37
C SER A 68 1.89 5.70 2.79
N LEU A 69 1.68 4.38 2.82
CA LEU A 69 2.77 3.43 3.14
C LEU A 69 3.91 3.50 2.11
N VAL A 70 3.59 3.54 0.80
CA VAL A 70 4.61 3.76 -0.25
C VAL A 70 5.36 5.08 -0.04
N PHE A 71 4.62 6.17 0.21
CA PHE A 71 5.23 7.47 0.48
C PHE A 71 6.15 7.46 1.71
N TYR A 72 5.78 6.71 2.75
CA TYR A 72 6.61 6.56 3.94
C TYR A 72 7.93 5.86 3.62
N LEU A 73 7.86 4.72 2.91
CA LEU A 73 9.04 3.95 2.49
C LEU A 73 9.98 4.76 1.58
N ASP A 74 9.42 5.61 0.71
CA ASP A 74 10.23 6.50 -0.15
C ASP A 74 10.94 7.62 0.63
N LYS A 75 10.46 7.99 1.82
CA LYS A 75 10.99 9.10 2.63
C LYS A 75 11.81 8.68 3.83
N VAL A 76 11.59 7.46 4.34
CA VAL A 76 12.23 6.93 5.53
C VAL A 76 12.97 5.65 5.13
N LYS A 77 14.31 5.71 5.11
CA LYS A 77 15.16 4.59 4.66
C LYS A 77 15.40 3.50 5.71
N ASP A 78 15.19 3.81 6.99
CA ASP A 78 15.46 2.91 8.12
C ASP A 78 14.13 2.59 8.82
N VAL A 79 13.22 1.92 8.11
CA VAL A 79 11.94 1.51 8.66
C VAL A 79 12.14 0.29 9.55
N ASP A 80 11.42 0.24 10.67
CA ASP A 80 11.37 -0.95 11.50
C ASP A 80 10.62 -2.05 10.73
N GLU A 81 11.32 -3.11 10.35
CA GLU A 81 10.75 -4.17 9.51
C GLU A 81 9.56 -4.87 10.18
N SER A 82 9.48 -4.86 11.51
CA SER A 82 8.33 -5.42 12.24
C SER A 82 7.02 -4.68 11.92
N ASP A 83 7.09 -3.37 11.65
CA ASP A 83 5.94 -2.57 11.20
C ASP A 83 5.43 -3.06 9.84
N LEU A 84 6.31 -3.58 8.97
CA LEU A 84 5.96 -4.10 7.65
C LEU A 84 5.47 -5.56 7.70
N VAL A 85 6.13 -6.39 8.52
CA VAL A 85 5.78 -7.81 8.69
C VAL A 85 4.33 -7.98 9.13
N ILE A 86 3.84 -7.11 10.02
CA ILE A 86 2.46 -7.13 10.49
C ILE A 86 1.42 -7.05 9.35
N PHE A 87 1.72 -6.31 8.28
CA PHE A 87 0.84 -6.25 7.10
C PHE A 87 0.95 -7.52 6.26
N LEU A 88 2.15 -8.05 6.08
CA LEU A 88 2.42 -9.23 5.27
C LEU A 88 1.82 -10.50 5.89
N GLU A 89 1.80 -10.61 7.21
CA GLU A 89 1.18 -11.72 7.92
C GLU A 89 -0.36 -11.62 7.93
N ASN A 90 -0.92 -10.44 7.68
CA ASN A 90 -2.36 -10.25 7.71
C ASN A 90 -3.04 -10.68 6.40
N PRO A 91 -3.95 -11.66 6.41
CA PRO A 91 -4.63 -12.12 5.18
C PRO A 91 -5.44 -11.02 4.48
N LYS A 92 -5.95 -10.03 5.23
CA LYS A 92 -6.74 -8.92 4.69
C LYS A 92 -5.90 -8.06 3.75
N PHE A 93 -4.62 -7.83 4.07
CA PHE A 93 -3.71 -7.11 3.20
C PHE A 93 -3.63 -7.73 1.80
N TRP A 94 -3.47 -9.05 1.73
CA TRP A 94 -3.41 -9.78 0.46
C TRP A 94 -4.72 -9.78 -0.32
N SER A 95 -5.87 -9.65 0.36
CA SER A 95 -7.18 -9.63 -0.30
C SER A 95 -7.35 -8.44 -1.26
N TYR A 96 -6.62 -7.34 -1.03
CA TYR A 96 -6.67 -6.15 -1.88
C TYR A 96 -6.14 -6.39 -3.31
N SER A 97 -5.25 -7.38 -3.50
CA SER A 97 -4.81 -7.81 -4.83
C SER A 97 -5.96 -8.37 -5.71
N LYS A 98 -7.06 -8.79 -5.08
CA LYS A 98 -8.25 -9.36 -5.72
C LYS A 98 -9.45 -8.40 -5.72
N SER A 99 -9.24 -7.14 -5.36
CA SER A 99 -10.33 -6.14 -5.34
C SER A 99 -10.97 -6.00 -6.72
N LYS A 100 -12.30 -5.80 -6.76
CA LYS A 100 -13.02 -5.47 -8.00
C LYS A 100 -12.65 -4.08 -8.49
N ASP A 101 -12.27 -3.18 -7.58
CA ASP A 101 -11.78 -1.84 -7.92
C ASP A 101 -10.32 -1.93 -8.41
N PRO A 102 -10.05 -1.60 -9.70
CA PRO A 102 -8.70 -1.61 -10.24
C PRO A 102 -7.75 -0.61 -9.57
N HIS A 103 -8.25 0.47 -8.97
CA HIS A 103 -7.45 1.44 -8.24
C HIS A 103 -6.94 0.89 -6.91
N VAL A 104 -7.76 0.09 -6.20
CA VAL A 104 -7.32 -0.64 -5.00
C VAL A 104 -6.24 -1.64 -5.37
N LYS A 105 -6.47 -2.46 -6.42
CA LYS A 105 -5.46 -3.42 -6.92
C LYS A 105 -4.15 -2.71 -7.28
N SER A 106 -4.24 -1.62 -8.04
CA SER A 106 -3.07 -0.82 -8.47
C SER A 106 -2.29 -0.26 -7.28
N ALA A 107 -2.96 0.29 -6.26
CA ALA A 107 -2.30 0.79 -5.06
C ALA A 107 -1.63 -0.32 -4.24
N TRP A 108 -2.21 -1.52 -4.24
CA TRP A 108 -1.62 -2.68 -3.58
C TRP A 108 -0.36 -3.17 -4.30
N PHE A 109 -0.38 -3.29 -5.63
CA PHE A 109 0.82 -3.64 -6.39
C PHE A 109 1.94 -2.61 -6.23
N LEU A 110 1.60 -1.32 -6.13
CA LEU A 110 2.58 -0.28 -5.85
C LEU A 110 3.25 -0.45 -4.47
N ASN A 111 2.50 -0.93 -3.46
CA ASN A 111 3.10 -1.31 -2.17
C ASN A 111 4.09 -2.46 -2.32
N ILE A 112 3.71 -3.52 -3.03
CA ILE A 112 4.60 -4.66 -3.25
C ILE A 112 5.88 -4.22 -3.97
N GLN A 113 5.79 -3.34 -4.97
CA GLN A 113 6.99 -2.77 -5.60
C GLN A 113 7.87 -2.03 -4.61
N SER A 114 7.28 -1.13 -3.80
CA SER A 114 8.04 -0.35 -2.82
C SER A 114 8.73 -1.26 -1.79
N ILE A 115 8.07 -2.32 -1.34
CA ILE A 115 8.69 -3.31 -0.44
C ILE A 115 9.76 -4.12 -1.18
N LEU A 116 9.56 -4.55 -2.43
CA LEU A 116 10.60 -5.23 -3.23
C LEU A 116 11.83 -4.36 -3.47
N GLU A 117 11.63 -3.05 -3.64
CA GLU A 117 12.71 -2.10 -3.89
C GLU A 117 13.59 -1.93 -2.66
N HIS A 118 12.96 -1.72 -1.48
CA HIS A 118 13.64 -1.34 -0.24
C HIS A 118 13.94 -2.52 0.71
N TYR A 119 13.04 -3.51 0.80
CA TYR A 119 13.10 -4.65 1.74
C TYR A 119 12.72 -5.99 1.07
N PRO A 120 13.40 -6.42 0.00
CA PRO A 120 13.02 -7.60 -0.78
C PRO A 120 12.97 -8.89 0.04
N HIS A 121 13.83 -9.04 1.04
CA HIS A 121 13.90 -10.23 1.91
C HIS A 121 12.61 -10.49 2.68
N LEU A 122 11.81 -9.45 2.97
CA LEU A 122 10.52 -9.60 3.64
C LEU A 122 9.47 -10.29 2.75
N LEU A 123 9.65 -10.24 1.43
CA LEU A 123 8.72 -10.83 0.47
C LEU A 123 9.16 -12.22 -0.01
N GLU A 124 10.37 -12.68 0.34
CA GLU A 124 10.87 -14.02 0.02
C GLU A 124 9.90 -15.15 0.39
N PRO A 125 9.32 -15.19 1.61
CA PRO A 125 8.37 -16.25 1.97
C PRO A 125 7.09 -16.24 1.13
N TYR A 126 6.79 -15.10 0.49
CA TYR A 126 5.58 -14.87 -0.28
C TYR A 126 5.82 -14.87 -1.79
N LYS A 127 7.04 -15.18 -2.25
CA LYS A 127 7.43 -15.19 -3.67
C LYS A 127 6.39 -15.88 -4.55
N SER A 128 6.12 -17.17 -4.29
CA SER A 128 5.21 -17.96 -5.13
C SER A 128 3.83 -17.32 -5.24
N LYS A 129 3.34 -16.73 -4.14
CA LYS A 129 2.06 -16.04 -4.09
C LYS A 129 2.07 -14.79 -4.97
N ILE A 130 3.13 -13.98 -4.89
CA ILE A 130 3.30 -12.77 -5.70
C ILE A 130 3.41 -13.14 -7.18
N PHE A 131 4.22 -14.14 -7.54
CA PHE A 131 4.35 -14.63 -8.91
C PHE A 131 3.01 -15.09 -9.48
N SER A 132 2.24 -15.88 -8.73
CA SER A 132 0.91 -16.30 -9.17
C SER A 132 -0.02 -15.09 -9.39
N LEU A 133 0.00 -14.09 -8.50
CA LEU A 133 -0.84 -12.90 -8.64
C LEU A 133 -0.47 -12.07 -9.87
N VAL A 134 0.82 -11.86 -10.10
CA VAL A 134 1.37 -11.11 -11.24
C VAL A 134 1.02 -11.81 -12.55
N PHE A 135 1.26 -13.11 -12.64
CA PHE A 135 1.01 -13.89 -13.86
C PHE A 135 -0.47 -13.93 -14.22
N ASN A 136 -1.35 -14.07 -13.22
CA ASN A 136 -2.80 -14.07 -13.42
C ASN A 136 -3.36 -12.73 -13.91
N LEU A 137 -2.64 -11.63 -13.71
CA LEU A 137 -3.11 -10.28 -14.02
C LEU A 137 -2.32 -9.59 -15.15
N ILE A 138 -1.35 -10.29 -15.74
CA ILE A 138 -0.49 -9.73 -16.80
C ILE A 138 -1.26 -9.36 -18.09
N THR A 139 -2.45 -9.93 -18.28
CA THR A 139 -3.35 -9.66 -19.41
C THR A 139 -4.54 -8.77 -19.04
N ASP A 140 -4.53 -8.13 -17.87
CA ASP A 140 -5.59 -7.21 -17.45
C ASP A 140 -5.66 -6.01 -18.41
N SER A 141 -6.85 -5.49 -18.72
CA SER A 141 -7.04 -4.39 -19.67
C SER A 141 -6.71 -3.01 -19.08
N ASN A 142 -6.56 -2.90 -17.76
CA ASN A 142 -6.27 -1.64 -17.10
C ASN A 142 -4.78 -1.26 -17.20
N LEU A 143 -4.45 -0.27 -18.04
CA LEU A 143 -3.07 0.19 -18.29
C LEU A 143 -2.30 0.60 -17.02
N LYS A 144 -2.96 1.23 -16.06
CA LYS A 144 -2.32 1.67 -14.81
C LYS A 144 -1.97 0.49 -13.91
N LEU A 145 -2.87 -0.48 -13.83
CA LEU A 145 -2.61 -1.74 -13.13
C LEU A 145 -1.49 -2.52 -13.82
N LEU A 146 -1.53 -2.63 -15.15
CA LEU A 146 -0.47 -3.28 -15.94
C LEU A 146 0.90 -2.64 -15.70
N GLY A 147 1.00 -1.31 -15.71
CA GLY A 147 2.27 -0.63 -15.40
C GLY A 147 2.83 -1.03 -14.04
N ASN A 148 1.96 -1.17 -13.04
CA ASN A 148 2.38 -1.61 -11.72
C ASN A 148 2.72 -3.12 -11.65
N ILE A 149 2.03 -3.96 -12.43
CA ILE A 149 2.32 -5.39 -12.51
C ILE A 149 3.69 -5.61 -13.18
N TRP A 150 3.94 -4.93 -14.30
CA TRP A 150 5.24 -4.96 -14.98
C TRP A 150 6.37 -4.43 -14.10
N GLY A 151 6.12 -3.37 -13.32
CA GLY A 151 7.06 -2.90 -12.30
C GLY A 151 7.42 -4.01 -11.31
N CYS A 152 6.44 -4.76 -10.80
CA CYS A 152 6.71 -5.93 -9.96
C CYS A 152 7.53 -6.99 -10.72
N ILE A 153 7.16 -7.35 -11.95
CA ILE A 153 7.91 -8.37 -12.73
C ILE A 153 9.37 -7.98 -12.86
N LEU A 154 9.65 -6.74 -13.26
CA LEU A 154 11.01 -6.26 -13.46
C LEU A 154 11.81 -6.24 -12.14
N LEU A 155 11.19 -5.80 -11.05
CA LEU A 155 11.84 -5.81 -9.73
C LEU A 155 12.10 -7.23 -9.23
N LEU A 156 11.12 -8.13 -9.38
CA LEU A 156 11.32 -9.54 -9.07
C LEU A 156 12.50 -10.06 -9.89
N GLN A 157 12.55 -9.86 -11.21
CA GLN A 157 13.67 -10.30 -12.04
C GLN A 157 15.02 -9.67 -11.66
N GLN A 158 15.05 -8.38 -11.35
CA GLN A 158 16.29 -7.66 -11.02
C GLN A 158 16.89 -8.13 -9.69
N LYS A 159 16.05 -8.42 -8.69
CA LYS A 159 16.49 -8.86 -7.37
C LYS A 159 16.91 -10.34 -7.35
N ASN A 160 16.85 -11.01 -8.49
CA ASN A 160 17.22 -12.41 -8.66
C ASN A 160 18.60 -12.55 -9.27
N SER A 161 19.61 -12.76 -8.44
CA SER A 161 20.80 -13.48 -8.89
C SER A 161 20.66 -15.00 -8.74
N ASP A 162 19.75 -15.49 -7.88
CA ASP A 162 19.45 -16.92 -7.64
C ASP A 162 17.94 -17.16 -7.34
N TRP A 163 17.05 -16.75 -8.24
CA TRP A 163 15.60 -16.93 -8.08
C TRP A 163 14.92 -17.38 -9.38
#